data_AF-A0A5D4M9J2-F1
#
_entry.id   AF-A0A5D4M9J2-F1
#
_cell.length_a   1.000
_cell.length_b   1.000
_cell.length_c   1.000
_cell.angle_alpha   90.00
_cell.angle_beta   90.00
_cell.angle_gamma   90.00
#
_symmetry.space_group_name_H-M   'P 1'
#
loop_
_entity.id
_entity.type
_entity.pdbx_description
1 polymer ?
#
loop_
_entity_poly.entity_id
_entity_poly.type
_entity_poly.pdbx_seq_one_letter_code
_entity_poly.pdbx_strand_id
1 'polypeptide(L)'
;MRDGIKLLAELVNGLHDVLIKLSNDVLGLNLTDKDLHFWIMGFIGIGVFFFIFAVTKWLSKMRFGITMISFLYTMTFMFVLVFAIEIQQAITNRGNMEFADAVIGLWGFLVLFMAYGALGLLVIAGRNLYKKYSSTQNTDVKM
;
A
#
# COMPACT_ATOMS: atom_id res chain seq x y z
N MET A 1 12.97 17.34 -10.41
CA MET A 1 12.28 16.13 -10.89
C MET A 1 13.20 14.93 -11.04
N ARG A 2 14.46 15.12 -11.44
CA ARG A 2 15.46 14.04 -11.48
C ARG A 2 15.99 13.67 -10.09
N ASP A 3 15.96 14.57 -9.11
CA ASP A 3 16.79 14.43 -7.91
C ASP A 3 16.26 13.41 -6.90
N GLY A 4 14.94 13.34 -6.67
CA GLY A 4 14.37 12.37 -5.72
C GLY A 4 14.46 10.92 -6.21
N ILE A 5 14.13 10.68 -7.47
CA ILE A 5 14.22 9.33 -8.08
C ILE A 5 15.68 8.92 -8.25
N LYS A 6 16.57 9.85 -8.61
CA LYS A 6 18.01 9.57 -8.62
C LYS A 6 18.56 9.27 -7.23
N LEU A 7 18.16 10.03 -6.20
CA LEU A 7 18.58 9.78 -4.83
C LEU A 7 18.13 8.40 -4.35
N LEU A 8 16.89 8.00 -4.66
CA LEU A 8 16.40 6.65 -4.38
C LEU A 8 17.21 5.60 -5.13
N ALA A 9 17.49 5.81 -6.42
CA ALA A 9 18.28 4.88 -7.21
C ALA A 9 19.72 4.76 -6.71
N GLU A 10 20.37 5.86 -6.37
CA GLU A 10 21.71 5.89 -5.79
C GLU A 10 21.76 5.18 -4.43
N LEU A 11 20.74 5.37 -3.60
CA LEU A 11 20.63 4.68 -2.31
C LEU A 11 20.46 3.16 -2.50
N VAL A 12 19.60 2.73 -3.43
CA VAL A 12 19.40 1.31 -3.73
C VAL A 12 20.68 0.69 -4.30
N ASN A 13 21.34 1.36 -5.24
CA ASN A 13 22.61 0.91 -5.80
C ASN A 13 23.70 0.81 -4.72
N GLY A 14 23.79 1.79 -3.83
CA GLY A 14 24.75 1.75 -2.71
C GLY A 14 24.51 0.57 -1.77
N LEU A 15 23.24 0.25 -1.47
CA LEU A 15 22.91 -0.94 -0.68
C LEU A 15 23.27 -2.24 -1.41
N HIS A 16 23.01 -2.30 -2.73
CA HIS A 16 23.35 -3.45 -3.57
C HIS A 16 24.87 -3.70 -3.60
N ASP A 17 25.66 -2.65 -3.77
CA ASP A 17 27.13 -2.74 -3.75
C ASP A 17 27.67 -3.23 -2.40
N VAL A 18 27.08 -2.77 -1.28
CA VAL A 18 27.45 -3.23 0.07
C VAL A 18 27.17 -4.73 0.24
N LEU A 19 26.04 -5.21 -0.27
CA LEU A 19 25.66 -6.62 -0.18
C LEU A 19 26.61 -7.51 -0.98
N ILE A 20 27.00 -7.09 -2.18
CA ILE A 20 27.98 -7.81 -3.01
C ILE A 20 29.34 -7.89 -2.31
N LYS A 21 29.84 -6.77 -1.76
CA LYS A 21 31.11 -6.75 -1.02
C LYS A 21 31.06 -7.65 0.21
N LEU A 22 29.95 -7.62 0.96
CA LEU A 22 29.78 -8.48 2.12
C LEU A 22 29.78 -9.97 1.71
N SER A 23 29.07 -10.35 0.64
CA SER A 23 28.99 -11.75 0.22
C SER A 23 30.31 -12.28 -0.32
N ASN A 24 31.03 -11.48 -1.11
CA ASN A 24 32.23 -11.92 -1.82
C ASN A 24 33.49 -11.72 -0.99
N ASP A 25 33.68 -10.54 -0.39
CA ASP A 25 34.94 -10.17 0.25
C ASP A 25 34.98 -10.57 1.73
N VAL A 26 33.84 -10.55 2.43
CA VAL A 26 33.78 -10.86 3.88
C VAL A 26 33.44 -12.33 4.13
N LEU A 27 32.44 -12.86 3.40
CA LEU A 27 31.96 -14.23 3.58
C LEU A 27 32.60 -15.24 2.62
N GLY A 28 33.32 -14.78 1.59
CA GLY A 28 34.02 -15.65 0.63
C GLY A 28 33.09 -16.50 -0.24
N LEU A 29 31.81 -16.14 -0.35
CA LEU A 29 30.78 -16.97 -0.99
C LEU A 29 30.82 -16.88 -2.53
N ASN A 30 31.45 -15.84 -3.09
CA ASN A 30 31.56 -15.58 -4.54
C ASN A 30 30.22 -15.74 -5.28
N LEU A 31 29.14 -15.17 -4.70
CA LEU A 31 27.80 -15.29 -5.25
C LEU A 31 27.64 -14.41 -6.49
N THR A 32 26.94 -14.92 -7.50
CA THR A 32 26.55 -14.10 -8.65
C THR A 32 25.39 -13.18 -8.27
N ASP A 33 25.18 -12.11 -9.04
CA ASP A 33 24.05 -11.20 -8.84
C ASP A 33 22.69 -11.94 -8.83
N LYS A 34 22.56 -13.01 -9.63
CA LYS A 34 21.35 -13.85 -9.66
C LYS A 34 21.18 -14.67 -8.37
N ASP A 35 22.27 -15.22 -7.85
CA ASP A 35 22.23 -16.00 -6.60
C ASP A 35 21.88 -15.09 -5.42
N LEU A 36 22.48 -13.88 -5.40
CA LEU A 36 22.20 -12.88 -4.39
C LEU A 36 20.72 -12.44 -4.45
N HIS A 37 20.18 -12.18 -5.65
CA HIS A 37 18.76 -11.89 -5.82
C HIS A 37 17.87 -13.03 -5.33
N PHE A 38 18.19 -14.28 -5.65
CA PHE A 38 17.40 -15.43 -5.18
C PHE A 38 17.30 -15.45 -3.65
N TRP A 39 18.44 -15.37 -2.95
CA TRP A 39 18.46 -15.44 -1.49
C TRP A 39 17.86 -14.20 -0.84
N ILE A 40 18.27 -13.00 -1.26
CA ILE A 40 17.80 -11.75 -0.68
C ILE A 40 16.30 -11.59 -0.90
N MET A 41 15.81 -11.77 -2.14
CA MET A 41 14.38 -11.65 -2.42
C MET A 41 13.59 -12.77 -1.73
N GLY A 42 14.14 -13.97 -1.61
CA GLY A 42 13.54 -15.06 -0.85
C GLY A 42 13.35 -14.72 0.62
N PHE A 43 14.41 -14.24 1.29
CA PHE A 43 14.37 -13.87 2.72
C PHE A 43 13.51 -12.64 2.98
N ILE A 44 13.60 -11.60 2.14
CA ILE A 44 12.72 -10.44 2.22
C ILE A 44 11.28 -10.87 2.01
N GLY A 45 11.01 -11.70 1.01
CA GLY A 45 9.67 -12.18 0.68
C GLY A 45 9.00 -12.94 1.83
N ILE A 46 9.70 -13.89 2.44
CA ILE A 46 9.14 -14.63 3.59
C ILE A 46 8.98 -13.73 4.82
N GLY A 47 9.93 -12.81 5.06
CA GLY A 47 9.85 -11.85 6.16
C GLY A 47 8.63 -10.92 6.02
N VAL A 48 8.45 -10.34 4.83
CA VAL A 48 7.29 -9.50 4.50
C VAL A 48 6.00 -10.31 4.58
N PHE A 49 5.99 -11.57 4.11
CA PHE A 49 4.82 -12.44 4.23
C PHE A 49 4.38 -12.60 5.69
N PHE A 50 5.28 -12.93 6.62
CA PHE A 50 4.94 -13.09 8.03
C PHE A 50 4.46 -11.77 8.66
N PHE A 51 5.09 -10.65 8.30
CA PHE A 51 4.67 -9.33 8.74
C PHE A 51 3.24 -9.00 8.26
N ILE A 52 2.97 -9.13 6.96
CA ILE A 52 1.66 -8.87 6.37
C ILE A 52 0.61 -9.83 6.93
N PHE A 53 0.94 -11.11 7.11
CA PHE A 53 0.05 -12.08 7.74
C PHE A 53 -0.31 -11.66 9.18
N ALA A 54 0.66 -11.25 9.99
CA ALA A 54 0.42 -10.80 11.36
C ALA A 54 -0.46 -9.53 11.39
N VAL A 55 -0.13 -8.54 10.57
CA VAL A 55 -0.90 -7.27 10.46
C VAL A 55 -2.32 -7.54 10.00
N THR A 56 -2.52 -8.31 8.93
CA THR A 56 -3.86 -8.58 8.39
C THR A 56 -4.70 -9.42 9.35
N LYS A 57 -4.10 -10.41 10.03
CA LYS A 57 -4.78 -11.19 11.08
C LYS A 57 -5.21 -10.32 12.27
N TRP A 58 -4.44 -9.30 12.61
CA TRP A 58 -4.81 -8.34 13.64
C TRP A 58 -5.93 -7.41 13.14
N LEU A 59 -5.80 -6.85 11.94
CA LEU A 59 -6.77 -5.96 11.33
C LEU A 59 -8.13 -6.65 11.12
N SER A 60 -8.14 -7.92 10.73
CA SER A 60 -9.38 -8.68 10.45
C SER A 60 -10.29 -8.85 11.67
N LYS A 61 -9.77 -8.65 12.89
CA LYS A 61 -10.55 -8.68 14.14
C LYS A 61 -11.27 -7.37 14.44
N MET A 62 -10.92 -6.28 13.75
CA MET A 62 -11.56 -4.98 13.95
C MET A 62 -12.93 -4.92 13.27
N ARG A 63 -13.79 -4.01 13.73
CA ARG A 63 -15.14 -3.79 13.19
C ARG A 63 -15.17 -3.58 11.66
N PHE A 64 -14.15 -2.90 11.12
CA PHE A 64 -13.99 -2.63 9.69
C PHE A 64 -12.77 -3.34 9.09
N GLY A 65 -12.34 -4.44 9.71
CA GLY A 65 -11.08 -5.11 9.41
C GLY A 65 -10.91 -5.47 7.93
N ILE A 66 -11.92 -6.10 7.33
CA ILE A 66 -11.88 -6.47 5.92
C ILE A 66 -11.75 -5.23 5.03
N THR A 67 -12.51 -4.17 5.29
CA THR A 67 -12.42 -2.91 4.53
C THR A 67 -11.03 -2.29 4.63
N MET A 68 -10.42 -2.29 5.82
CA MET A 68 -9.06 -1.78 6.01
C MET A 68 -8.01 -2.64 5.29
N ILE A 69 -8.16 -3.97 5.32
CA ILE A 69 -7.27 -4.88 4.58
C ILE A 69 -7.39 -4.63 3.07
N SER A 70 -8.61 -4.54 2.55
CA SER A 70 -8.86 -4.21 1.14
C SER A 70 -8.24 -2.87 0.76
N PHE A 71 -8.39 -1.84 1.62
CA PHE A 71 -7.77 -0.54 1.39
C PHE A 71 -6.24 -0.62 1.30
N LEU A 72 -5.58 -1.30 2.24
CA LEU A 72 -4.11 -1.45 2.22
C LEU A 72 -3.63 -2.22 1.00
N TYR A 73 -4.34 -3.27 0.61
CA TYR A 73 -4.01 -4.07 -0.57
C TYR A 73 -4.17 -3.24 -1.85
N THR A 74 -5.30 -2.53 -2.00
CA THR A 74 -5.53 -1.63 -3.13
C THR A 74 -4.53 -0.49 -3.15
N MET A 75 -4.19 0.12 -2.00
CA MET A 75 -3.18 1.17 -1.93
C MET A 75 -1.82 0.68 -2.42
N THR A 76 -1.39 -0.51 -1.99
CA THR A 76 -0.14 -1.14 -2.44
C THR A 76 -0.16 -1.39 -3.95
N PHE A 77 -1.27 -1.91 -4.47
CA PHE A 77 -1.45 -2.08 -5.92
C PHE A 77 -1.39 -0.74 -6.67
N MET A 78 -2.04 0.30 -6.14
CA MET A 78 -2.01 1.63 -6.73
C MET A 78 -0.60 2.22 -6.77
N PHE A 79 0.21 2.03 -5.74
CA PHE A 79 1.63 2.41 -5.74
C PHE A 79 2.38 1.77 -6.91
N VAL A 80 2.25 0.45 -7.10
CA VAL A 80 2.90 -0.25 -8.21
C VAL A 80 2.36 0.25 -9.56
N LEU A 81 1.05 0.45 -9.68
CA LEU A 81 0.41 0.86 -10.91
C LEU A 81 0.83 2.27 -11.36
N VAL A 82 0.81 3.26 -10.47
CA VAL A 82 1.18 4.64 -10.84
C VAL A 82 2.63 4.69 -11.30
N PHE A 83 3.55 4.05 -10.56
CA PHE A 83 4.96 4.03 -10.98
C PHE A 83 5.18 3.26 -12.28
N ALA A 84 4.44 2.17 -12.51
CA ALA A 84 4.51 1.44 -13.78
C ALA A 84 4.08 2.32 -14.97
N ILE A 85 3.02 3.12 -14.82
CA ILE A 85 2.55 4.06 -15.84
C ILE A 85 3.60 5.16 -16.07
N GLU A 86 4.13 5.79 -15.02
CA GLU A 86 5.14 6.84 -15.13
C GLU A 86 6.42 6.34 -15.84
N ILE A 87 6.92 5.15 -15.45
CA ILE A 87 8.08 4.53 -16.08
C ILE A 87 7.79 4.23 -17.57
N GLN A 88 6.60 3.72 -17.89
CA GLN A 88 6.21 3.44 -19.26
C GLN A 88 6.13 4.72 -20.11
N GLN A 89 5.62 5.81 -19.56
CA GLN A 89 5.59 7.12 -20.21
C GLN A 89 7.00 7.65 -20.48
N ALA A 90 7.91 7.50 -19.51
CA ALA A 90 9.33 7.85 -19.64
C ALA A 90 10.00 7.12 -20.80
N ILE A 91 9.79 5.79 -20.89
CA ILE A 91 10.42 4.94 -21.90
C ILE A 91 9.84 5.20 -23.29
N THR A 92 8.53 5.47 -23.38
CA THR A 92 7.84 5.68 -24.66
C THR A 92 7.86 7.11 -25.16
N ASN A 93 8.52 8.03 -24.44
CA ASN A 93 8.51 9.47 -24.69
C ASN A 93 7.09 10.05 -24.80
N ARG A 94 6.12 9.45 -24.10
CA ARG A 94 4.73 9.91 -24.04
C ARG A 94 4.49 10.63 -22.72
N GLY A 95 5.00 11.85 -22.62
CA GLY A 95 4.96 12.66 -21.40
C GLY A 95 6.34 12.75 -20.73
N ASN A 96 6.41 13.56 -19.69
CA ASN A 96 7.57 13.66 -18.82
C ASN A 96 7.34 12.75 -17.62
N MET A 97 8.34 11.98 -17.20
CA MET A 97 8.21 11.18 -15.98
C MET A 97 8.25 12.10 -14.76
N GLU A 98 7.11 12.39 -14.16
CA GLU A 98 7.02 13.30 -13.02
C GLU A 98 6.61 12.55 -11.75
N PHE A 99 7.45 12.61 -10.73
CA PHE A 99 7.09 12.04 -9.42
C PHE A 99 5.79 12.65 -8.86
N ALA A 100 5.49 13.90 -9.22
CA ALA A 100 4.24 14.57 -8.87
C ALA A 100 3.01 13.87 -9.47
N ASP A 101 3.10 13.34 -10.69
CA ASP A 101 1.98 12.66 -11.34
C ASP A 101 1.64 11.34 -10.64
N ALA A 102 2.67 10.58 -10.23
CA ALA A 102 2.49 9.41 -9.35
C ALA A 102 1.82 9.80 -8.02
N VAL A 103 2.26 10.88 -7.37
CA VAL A 103 1.68 11.37 -6.11
C VAL A 103 0.22 11.77 -6.30
N ILE A 104 -0.11 12.51 -7.37
CA ILE A 104 -1.48 12.92 -7.67
C ILE A 104 -2.37 11.72 -7.97
N GLY A 105 -1.86 10.71 -8.69
CA GLY A 105 -2.57 9.46 -8.95
C GLY A 105 -2.95 8.73 -7.66
N LEU A 106 -2.02 8.63 -6.70
CA LEU A 106 -2.31 8.09 -5.37
C LEU A 106 -3.28 8.96 -4.59
N TRP A 107 -3.18 10.28 -4.74
CA TRP A 107 -4.04 11.22 -4.03
C TRP A 107 -5.50 11.12 -4.48
N GLY A 108 -5.74 10.90 -5.77
CA GLY A 108 -7.06 10.61 -6.31
C GLY A 108 -7.71 9.39 -5.65
N PHE A 109 -6.97 8.28 -5.48
CA PHE A 109 -7.48 7.10 -4.79
C PHE A 109 -7.86 7.41 -3.33
N LEU A 110 -7.00 8.12 -2.60
CA LEU A 110 -7.24 8.45 -1.19
C LEU A 110 -8.45 9.36 -1.00
N VAL A 111 -8.61 10.39 -1.85
CA VAL A 111 -9.78 11.29 -1.80
C VAL A 111 -11.09 10.53 -2.08
N LEU A 112 -11.12 9.70 -3.12
CA LEU A 112 -12.31 8.91 -3.46
C LEU A 112 -12.64 7.88 -2.37
N PHE A 113 -11.62 7.26 -1.76
CA PHE A 113 -11.84 6.34 -0.65
C PHE A 113 -12.39 7.04 0.59
N MET A 114 -11.92 8.26 0.91
CA MET A 114 -12.50 9.06 1.99
C MET A 114 -13.97 9.42 1.72
N ALA A 115 -14.32 9.75 0.47
CA ALA A 115 -15.72 9.99 0.08
C ALA A 115 -16.59 8.75 0.29
N TYR A 116 -16.11 7.56 -0.12
CA TYR A 116 -16.76 6.28 0.17
C TYR A 116 -16.97 6.05 1.68
N GLY A 117 -15.94 6.29 2.49
CA GLY A 117 -16.02 6.16 3.95
C GLY A 117 -17.05 7.11 4.57
N ALA A 118 -17.08 8.37 4.11
CA ALA A 118 -18.06 9.36 4.56
C ALA A 118 -19.50 8.93 4.24
N LEU A 119 -19.77 8.43 3.04
CA LEU A 119 -21.07 7.89 2.65
C LEU A 119 -21.49 6.71 3.54
N GLY A 120 -20.57 5.78 3.81
CA GLY A 120 -20.82 4.66 4.71
C GLY A 120 -21.20 5.09 6.13
N LEU A 121 -20.52 6.10 6.67
CA LEU A 121 -20.83 6.67 7.99
C LEU A 121 -22.21 7.35 8.02
N LEU A 122 -22.58 8.09 6.97
CA LEU A 122 -23.89 8.72 6.85
C LEU A 122 -25.02 7.68 6.84
N VAL A 123 -24.84 6.57 6.12
CA VAL A 123 -25.82 5.47 6.10
C VAL A 123 -25.98 4.84 7.48
N ILE A 124 -24.87 4.58 8.20
CA ILE A 124 -24.92 4.02 9.55
C ILE A 124 -25.63 4.99 10.52
N ALA A 125 -25.29 6.28 10.46
CA ALA A 125 -25.93 7.31 11.28
C ALA A 125 -27.45 7.38 11.01
N GLY A 126 -27.86 7.41 9.74
CA GLY A 126 -29.27 7.41 9.35
C GLY A 126 -30.04 6.18 9.85
N ARG A 127 -29.45 4.98 9.75
CA ARG A 127 -30.06 3.74 10.28
C ARG A 127 -30.23 3.78 11.80
N ASN A 128 -29.24 4.32 12.52
CA ASN A 128 -29.31 4.44 13.97
C ASN A 128 -30.39 5.44 14.40
N LEU A 129 -30.53 6.56 13.70
CA LEU A 129 -31.58 7.54 13.93
C LEU A 129 -32.97 6.96 13.66
N TYR A 130 -33.16 6.25 12.53
CA TYR A 130 -34.43 5.60 12.19
C TYR A 130 -34.84 4.55 13.22
N LYS A 131 -33.92 3.69 13.66
CA LYS A 131 -34.19 2.69 14.73
C LYS A 131 -34.61 3.35 16.03
N LYS A 132 -33.94 4.44 16.44
CA LYS A 132 -34.29 5.19 17.66
C LYS A 132 -35.71 5.76 17.55
N TYR A 133 -36.04 6.38 16.42
CA TYR A 133 -37.37 6.94 16.16
C TYR A 133 -38.47 5.87 16.18
N SER A 134 -38.27 4.74 15.48
CA SER A 134 -39.25 3.65 15.42
C SER A 134 -39.45 2.94 16.77
N SER A 135 -38.41 2.85 17.61
CA SER A 135 -38.51 2.28 18.96
C SER A 135 -39.33 3.15 19.91
N THR A 136 -39.20 4.48 19.84
CA THR A 136 -39.95 5.40 20.69
C THR A 136 -41.46 5.30 20.38
N GLN A 137 -41.83 5.34 19.11
CA GLN A 137 -43.23 5.20 18.67
C GLN A 137 -43.92 3.91 19.13
N ASN A 138 -43.20 2.79 19.17
CA ASN A 138 -43.79 1.49 19.57
C ASN A 138 -44.00 1.36 21.10
N THR A 139 -43.39 2.27 21.89
CA THR A 139 -43.54 2.30 23.35
C THR A 139 -44.74 3.15 23.76
N ASP A 140 -44.97 4.25 23.03
CA ASP A 140 -46.12 5.15 23.25
C ASP A 140 -47.46 4.52 22.86
N VAL A 141 -47.47 3.54 21.95
CA VAL A 141 -48.69 2.80 21.52
C VAL A 141 -49.09 1.69 22.52
N LYS A 142 -48.23 1.34 23.48
CA LYS A 142 -48.48 0.27 24.46
C LYS A 142 -48.83 0.76 25.87
N MET A 143 -48.88 2.06 26.10
CA MET A 143 -49.44 2.68 27.32
C MET A 143 -50.88 3.11 27.08
#